data_AF-A0A1E9AZY3-F1
#
_entry.id   AF-A0A1E9AZY3-F1
#
_cell.length_a   1.000
_cell.length_b   1.000
_cell.length_c   1.000
_cell.angle_alpha   90.00
_cell.angle_beta   90.00
_cell.angle_gamma   90.00
#
_symmetry.space_group_name_H-M   'P 1'
#
loop_
_entity.id
_entity.type
_entity.pdbx_description
1 polymer ?
#
loop_
_entity_poly.entity_id
_entity_poly.type
_entity_poly.pdbx_seq_one_letter_code
_entity_poly.pdbx_strand_id
1 'polypeptide(L)'
;MKRNEFGFVLPNLYYQFLSEWEEIDPYEIGDTGICLYAQGDLQERNETYQIEEVESDYFMIGQEGDLAYFIKKNSDDCIYENDLGALGSLKMKKVATTVYDFIDKVQKEEL
;
A
#
# COMPACT_ATOMS: atom_id res chain seq x y z
N MET A 1 0.63 -13.97 -15.55
CA MET A 1 0.24 -12.61 -15.15
C MET A 1 1.13 -11.61 -15.87
N LYS A 2 0.60 -10.46 -16.30
CA LYS A 2 1.39 -9.39 -16.92
C LYS A 2 2.02 -8.52 -15.83
N ARG A 3 3.25 -8.05 -16.06
CA ARG A 3 3.87 -7.03 -15.20
C ARG A 3 3.16 -5.69 -15.40
N ASN A 4 3.02 -4.94 -14.31
CA ASN A 4 2.53 -3.57 -14.29
C ASN A 4 3.63 -2.59 -14.76
N GLU A 5 3.31 -1.29 -14.79
CA GLU A 5 4.26 -0.22 -15.11
C GLU A 5 5.43 -0.12 -14.13
N PHE A 6 5.23 -0.55 -12.87
CA PHE A 6 6.25 -0.62 -11.83
C PHE A 6 7.19 -1.84 -11.97
N GLY A 7 7.01 -2.67 -13.00
CA GLY A 7 7.90 -3.80 -13.29
C GLY A 7 7.63 -5.08 -12.49
N PHE A 8 6.52 -5.21 -11.77
CA PHE A 8 6.16 -6.43 -11.02
C PHE A 8 4.68 -6.80 -11.20
N VAL A 9 4.21 -7.90 -10.61
CA VAL A 9 2.79 -8.27 -10.63
C VAL A 9 2.13 -7.74 -9.35
N LEU A 10 1.17 -6.83 -9.49
CA LEU A 10 0.32 -6.40 -8.37
C LEU A 10 -0.49 -7.58 -7.84
N PRO A 11 -0.80 -7.60 -6.53
CA PRO A 11 -1.87 -8.43 -6.02
C PRO A 11 -3.18 -8.16 -6.75
N ASN A 12 -3.97 -9.21 -6.96
CA ASN A 12 -5.14 -9.17 -7.83
C ASN A 12 -6.20 -8.18 -7.33
N LEU A 13 -6.48 -8.21 -6.03
CA LEU A 13 -7.52 -7.35 -5.44
C LEU A 13 -7.05 -5.91 -5.31
N TYR A 14 -5.74 -5.69 -5.14
CA TYR A 14 -5.20 -4.34 -5.16
C TYR A 14 -5.24 -3.74 -6.58
N TYR A 15 -4.92 -4.52 -7.61
CA TYR A 15 -5.09 -4.10 -9.00
C TYR A 15 -6.55 -3.79 -9.32
N GLN A 16 -7.49 -4.62 -8.86
CA GLN A 16 -8.92 -4.38 -9.02
C GLN A 16 -9.33 -3.06 -8.36
N PHE A 17 -8.92 -2.83 -7.11
CA PHE A 17 -9.17 -1.59 -6.40
C PHE A 17 -8.68 -0.36 -7.18
N LEU A 18 -7.44 -0.37 -7.67
CA LEU A 18 -6.91 0.73 -8.50
C LEU A 18 -7.70 0.91 -9.81
N SER A 19 -8.24 -0.17 -10.39
CA SER A 19 -9.01 -0.10 -11.64
C SER A 19 -10.44 0.41 -11.43
N GLU A 20 -10.99 0.23 -10.22
CA GLU A 20 -12.31 0.75 -9.84
C GLU A 20 -12.23 2.24 -9.45
N TRP A 21 -11.05 2.68 -9.02
CA TRP A 21 -10.75 4.05 -8.62
C TRP A 21 -9.98 4.79 -9.73
N GLU A 22 -10.68 5.35 -10.71
CA GLU A 22 -10.07 6.15 -11.78
C GLU A 22 -9.76 7.62 -11.37
N GLU A 23 -9.81 7.95 -10.08
CA GLU A 23 -9.55 9.31 -9.60
C GLU A 23 -8.05 9.60 -9.46
N ILE A 24 -7.69 10.86 -9.70
CA ILE A 24 -6.31 11.37 -9.57
C ILE A 24 -5.97 11.62 -8.09
N ASP A 25 -6.99 11.81 -7.26
CA ASP A 25 -6.81 12.12 -5.84
C ASP A 25 -6.61 10.84 -5.00
N PRO A 26 -5.85 10.92 -3.89
CA PRO A 26 -5.72 9.82 -2.94
C PRO A 26 -7.08 9.34 -2.40
N TYR A 27 -7.18 8.04 -2.16
CA TYR A 27 -8.33 7.46 -1.45
C TYR A 27 -8.20 7.75 0.04
N GLU A 28 -8.98 8.69 0.53
CA GLU A 28 -9.12 8.96 1.97
C GLU A 28 -10.09 7.97 2.61
N ILE A 29 -9.65 7.25 3.65
CA ILE A 29 -10.51 6.30 4.36
C ILE A 29 -11.27 7.02 5.47
N GLY A 30 -12.38 7.66 5.11
CA GLY A 30 -13.20 8.44 6.06
C GLY A 30 -12.40 9.57 6.72
N ASP A 31 -12.61 9.79 8.01
CA ASP A 31 -11.90 10.82 8.80
C ASP A 31 -10.69 10.24 9.57
N THR A 32 -10.17 9.08 9.16
CA THR A 32 -9.11 8.37 9.90
C THR A 32 -7.72 8.98 9.72
N GLY A 33 -7.51 9.80 8.69
CA GLY A 33 -6.20 10.32 8.31
C GLY A 33 -5.33 9.33 7.52
N ILE A 34 -5.85 8.12 7.25
CA ILE A 34 -5.22 7.16 6.35
C ILE A 34 -5.62 7.48 4.91
N CYS A 35 -4.61 7.66 4.06
CA CYS A 35 -4.80 7.80 2.61
C CYS A 35 -4.08 6.68 1.85
N LEU A 36 -4.77 6.08 0.87
CA LEU A 36 -4.14 5.23 -0.15
C LEU A 36 -3.84 6.07 -1.39
N TYR A 37 -2.66 5.88 -1.96
CA TYR A 37 -2.20 6.70 -3.08
C TYR A 37 -2.97 6.42 -4.36
N ALA A 38 -3.23 7.47 -5.13
CA ALA A 38 -3.67 7.35 -6.50
C ALA A 38 -2.59 6.67 -7.34
N GLN A 39 -2.99 6.02 -8.44
CA GLN A 39 -2.07 5.25 -9.28
C GLN A 39 -0.87 6.06 -9.76
N GLY A 40 -1.09 7.35 -10.11
CA GLY A 40 -0.05 8.25 -10.59
C GLY A 40 1.04 8.58 -9.56
N ASP A 41 0.71 8.50 -8.26
CA ASP A 41 1.63 8.87 -7.18
C ASP A 41 2.44 7.68 -6.66
N LEU A 42 2.00 6.45 -6.93
CA LEU A 42 2.59 5.23 -6.37
C LEU A 42 4.10 5.15 -6.64
N GLN A 43 4.53 5.43 -7.87
CA GLN A 43 5.94 5.39 -8.22
C GLN A 43 6.73 6.47 -7.49
N GLU A 44 6.28 7.73 -7.56
CA GLU A 44 6.96 8.87 -6.93
C GLU A 44 7.15 8.65 -5.42
N ARG A 45 6.11 8.14 -4.74
CA ARG A 45 6.17 7.86 -3.30
C ARG A 45 7.16 6.75 -2.96
N ASN A 46 7.18 5.67 -3.73
CA ASN A 46 8.14 4.58 -3.52
C ASN A 46 9.59 5.01 -3.80
N GLU A 47 9.81 5.90 -4.77
CA GLU A 47 11.12 6.50 -5.06
C GLU A 47 11.56 7.45 -3.93
N THR A 48 10.65 8.29 -3.45
CA THR A 48 10.92 9.27 -2.37
C THR A 48 11.41 8.59 -1.10
N TYR A 49 10.81 7.48 -0.72
CA TYR A 49 11.19 6.70 0.47
C TYR A 49 12.19 5.57 0.16
N GLN A 50 12.70 5.49 -1.08
CA GLN A 50 13.68 4.50 -1.52
C GLN A 50 13.27 3.05 -1.19
N ILE A 51 11.98 2.73 -1.29
CA ILE A 51 11.42 1.44 -0.85
C ILE A 51 12.12 0.27 -1.55
N GLU A 52 12.46 0.42 -2.83
CA GLU A 52 13.20 -0.60 -3.59
C GLU A 52 14.58 -0.91 -2.97
N GLU A 53 15.25 0.07 -2.36
CA GLU A 53 16.56 -0.12 -1.75
C GLU A 53 16.46 -0.75 -0.34
N VAL A 54 15.49 -0.31 0.45
CA VAL A 54 15.38 -0.70 1.87
C VAL A 54 14.50 -1.93 2.09
N GLU A 55 13.48 -2.13 1.27
CA GLU A 55 12.42 -3.15 1.41
C GLU A 55 11.95 -3.64 0.02
N SER A 56 12.87 -4.15 -0.80
CA SER A 56 12.64 -4.49 -2.22
C SER A 56 11.49 -5.46 -2.51
N ASP A 57 11.12 -6.29 -1.54
CA ASP A 57 9.97 -7.20 -1.66
C ASP A 57 8.62 -6.47 -1.56
N TYR A 58 8.60 -5.24 -1.05
CA TYR A 58 7.39 -4.49 -0.75
C TYR A 58 7.23 -3.27 -1.66
N PHE A 59 6.01 -2.77 -1.71
CA PHE A 59 5.63 -1.58 -2.45
C PHE A 59 4.65 -0.78 -1.61
N MET A 60 4.99 0.48 -1.35
CA MET A 60 4.19 1.39 -0.53
C MET A 60 2.95 1.83 -1.31
N ILE A 61 1.80 1.82 -0.64
CA ILE A 61 0.49 2.08 -1.25
C ILE A 61 -0.32 3.17 -0.54
N GLY A 62 0.15 3.65 0.61
CA GLY A 62 -0.55 4.65 1.42
C GLY A 62 0.16 4.92 2.74
N GLN A 63 -0.36 5.88 3.52
CA GLN A 63 0.20 6.24 4.81
C GLN A 63 -0.82 6.92 5.75
N GLU A 64 -0.46 6.97 7.03
CA GLU A 64 -1.01 7.82 8.08
C GLU A 64 0.17 8.45 8.83
N GLY A 65 0.50 9.70 8.51
CA GLY A 65 1.72 10.32 9.02
C GLY A 65 2.97 9.51 8.64
N ASP A 66 3.70 9.03 9.65
CA ASP A 66 4.91 8.20 9.47
C ASP A 66 4.62 6.69 9.37
N LEU A 67 3.38 6.26 9.60
CA LEU A 67 2.97 4.86 9.42
C LEU A 67 2.63 4.63 7.95
N ALA A 68 3.33 3.69 7.31
CA ALA A 68 3.17 3.38 5.91
C ALA A 68 2.49 2.02 5.70
N TYR A 69 1.70 1.91 4.64
CA TYR A 69 1.02 0.69 4.23
C TYR A 69 1.61 0.14 2.93
N PHE A 70 1.72 -1.18 2.85
CA PHE A 70 2.45 -1.87 1.80
C PHE A 70 1.68 -3.09 1.28
N ILE A 71 1.94 -3.40 0.01
CA ILE A 71 1.70 -4.72 -0.58
C ILE A 71 3.04 -5.43 -0.78
N LYS A 72 2.99 -6.77 -0.87
CA LYS A 72 4.16 -7.57 -1.26
C LYS A 72 4.15 -7.88 -2.75
N LYS A 73 5.26 -7.59 -3.45
CA LYS A 73 5.39 -7.78 -4.90
C LYS A 73 5.28 -9.26 -5.26
N ASN A 74 4.56 -9.59 -6.34
CA ASN A 74 4.42 -10.95 -6.86
C ASN A 74 3.91 -11.98 -5.82
N SER A 75 3.09 -11.54 -4.86
CA SER A 75 2.68 -12.33 -3.71
C SER A 75 1.16 -12.32 -3.51
N ASP A 76 0.72 -12.43 -2.26
CA ASP A 76 -0.68 -12.41 -1.85
C ASP A 76 -1.29 -10.99 -1.83
N ASP A 77 -2.60 -10.93 -1.57
CA ASP A 77 -3.37 -9.69 -1.47
C ASP A 77 -3.25 -8.98 -0.11
N CYS A 78 -2.38 -9.45 0.78
CA CYS A 78 -2.30 -8.92 2.14
C CYS A 78 -1.77 -7.49 2.17
N ILE A 79 -2.25 -6.72 3.15
CA ILE A 79 -1.73 -5.40 3.48
C ILE A 79 -0.82 -5.53 4.69
N TYR A 80 0.32 -4.85 4.60
CA TYR A 80 1.33 -4.79 5.63
C TYR A 80 1.52 -3.34 6.07
N GLU A 81 2.00 -3.14 7.28
CA GLU A 81 2.37 -1.82 7.81
C GLU A 81 3.79 -1.84 8.36
N ASN A 82 4.42 -0.67 8.31
CA ASN A 82 5.63 -0.37 9.06
C ASN A 82 5.82 1.14 9.20
N ASP A 83 6.58 1.54 10.22
CA ASP A 83 7.01 2.92 10.41
C ASP A 83 8.09 3.27 9.37
N LEU A 84 7.94 4.40 8.70
CA LEU A 84 8.87 4.88 7.67
C LEU A 84 10.30 5.07 8.22
N GLY A 85 10.43 5.49 9.48
CA GLY A 85 11.72 5.62 10.17
C GLY A 85 12.34 4.28 10.58
N ALA A 86 11.60 3.17 10.45
CA ALA A 86 12.04 1.83 10.84
C ALA A 86 12.25 0.86 9.66
N LEU A 87 12.08 1.32 8.41
CA LEU A 87 12.31 0.50 7.21
C LEU A 87 13.74 -0.06 7.17
N GLY A 88 13.88 -1.32 6.74
CA GLY A 88 15.14 -2.06 6.76
C GLY A 88 15.60 -2.53 8.14
N SER A 89 14.92 -2.11 9.22
CA SER A 89 15.28 -2.46 10.61
C SER A 89 14.21 -3.32 11.28
N LEU A 90 12.93 -2.96 11.13
CA LEU A 90 11.79 -3.71 11.67
C LEU A 90 11.09 -4.50 10.57
N LYS A 91 10.55 -5.66 10.96
CA LYS A 91 9.77 -6.50 10.05
C LYS A 91 8.41 -5.88 9.79
N MET A 92 7.99 -5.92 8.53
CA MET A 92 6.62 -5.62 8.10
C MET A 92 5.59 -6.43 8.89
N LYS A 93 4.55 -5.77 9.43
CA LYS A 93 3.45 -6.39 10.15
C LYS A 93 2.24 -6.52 9.21
N LYS A 94 1.72 -7.73 9.05
CA LYS A 94 0.46 -7.93 8.32
C LYS A 94 -0.72 -7.38 9.13
N VAL A 95 -1.57 -6.56 8.52
CA VAL A 95 -2.74 -5.94 9.15
C VAL A 95 -4.06 -6.35 8.51
N ALA A 96 -4.05 -6.65 7.22
CA ALA A 96 -5.22 -7.10 6.50
C ALA A 96 -4.90 -8.21 5.50
N THR A 97 -5.94 -8.93 5.13
CA THR A 97 -5.88 -10.02 4.15
C THR A 97 -6.08 -9.54 2.72
N THR A 98 -6.73 -8.40 2.53
CA THR A 98 -7.00 -7.74 1.25
C THR A 98 -7.09 -6.22 1.48
N VAL A 99 -7.00 -5.42 0.41
CA VAL A 99 -7.25 -3.97 0.48
C VAL A 99 -8.67 -3.63 0.95
N TYR A 100 -9.67 -4.45 0.56
CA TYR A 100 -11.05 -4.24 1.00
C TYR A 100 -11.26 -4.60 2.48
N ASP A 101 -10.61 -5.66 2.96
CA ASP A 101 -10.55 -6.02 4.39
C ASP A 101 -9.84 -4.92 5.20
N PHE A 102 -8.80 -4.30 4.63
CA PHE A 102 -8.14 -3.16 5.25
C PHE A 102 -9.10 -1.97 5.40
N ILE A 103 -9.71 -1.52 4.31
CA ILE A 103 -10.65 -0.39 4.32
C ILE A 103 -11.81 -0.63 5.31
N ASP A 104 -12.39 -1.83 5.30
CA ASP A 104 -13.48 -2.20 6.20
C ASP A 104 -13.05 -2.16 7.69
N LYS A 105 -11.86 -2.67 8.01
CA LYS A 105 -11.31 -2.61 9.38
C LYS A 105 -11.01 -1.20 9.83
N VAL A 106 -10.42 -0.37 8.97
CA VAL A 106 -10.17 1.05 9.25
C VAL A 106 -11.49 1.74 9.60
N GLN A 107 -12.52 1.56 8.77
CA GLN A 107 -13.83 2.18 8.97
C GLN A 107 -14.56 1.71 10.22
N LYS A 108 -14.25 0.50 10.71
CA LYS A 108 -14.80 -0.08 11.94
C LYS A 108 -13.94 0.17 13.18
N GLU A 109 -12.80 0.85 13.05
CA GLU A 109 -11.82 1.05 14.13
C GLU A 109 -11.26 -0.28 14.69
N GLU A 110 -11.05 -1.28 13.83
CA GLU A 110 -10.62 -2.65 14.19
C GLU A 110 -9.13 -2.94 13.92
N LEU A 111 -8.32 -1.92 13.60
CA LEU A 111 -6.89 -2.05 13.30
C LEU A 111 -5.97 -2.05 14.53
#